data_AF-A0AAW8B9U8-F1
#
_entry.id   AF-A0AAW8B9U8-F1
#
_cell.length_a   1.000
_cell.length_b   1.000
_cell.length_c   1.000
_cell.angle_alpha   90.00
_cell.angle_beta   90.00
_cell.angle_gamma   90.00
#
_symmetry.space_group_name_H-M   'P 1'
#
loop_
_entity.id
_entity.type
_entity.pdbx_description
1 polymer ?
#
loop_
_entity_poly.entity_id
_entity_poly.type
_entity_poly.pdbx_seq_one_letter_code
_entity_poly.pdbx_strand_id
1 'polypeptide(L)'
;MKMSASTKGLIISIITVLVAFGIYNFFLAKKNYYLVDNPTEKTYYFNINNGEQKTITGGQQFQVDLKKGKNDIKVFDGQKKLLFDSAFVVKKNRGLVNIAHEDYYINEQFYGYGLNKDSLIAVRKQTTIDGKLYVNSPVRFNKLYTDDFYYNLDEDYDAVVKNIQKVESRTKIFRKADFLNYYKEYYKF
;
A
#
# COMPACT_ATOMS: atom_id res chain seq x y z
N MET A 1 -21.45 -11.17 49.07
CA MET A 1 -21.60 -9.70 49.06
C MET A 1 -22.35 -9.29 47.78
N LYS A 2 -23.51 -8.63 47.86
CA LYS A 2 -24.24 -8.18 46.66
C LYS A 2 -23.48 -7.00 46.04
N MET A 3 -23.07 -7.13 44.78
CA MET A 3 -22.45 -6.01 44.06
C MET A 3 -23.43 -4.84 43.95
N SER A 4 -22.96 -3.64 44.30
CA SER A 4 -23.71 -2.40 44.12
C SER A 4 -23.96 -2.13 42.63
N ALA A 5 -25.01 -1.35 42.33
CA ALA A 5 -25.29 -0.91 40.97
C ALA A 5 -24.10 -0.14 40.37
N SER A 6 -23.45 0.72 41.16
CA SER A 6 -22.26 1.48 40.74
C SER A 6 -21.09 0.57 40.35
N THR A 7 -20.84 -0.49 41.12
CA THR A 7 -19.80 -1.48 40.80
C THR A 7 -20.12 -2.23 39.51
N LYS A 8 -21.38 -2.63 39.30
CA LYS A 8 -21.81 -3.27 38.05
C LYS A 8 -21.63 -2.35 36.84
N GLY A 9 -22.02 -1.08 36.98
CA GLY A 9 -21.84 -0.05 35.94
C GLY A 9 -20.37 0.13 35.56
N LEU A 10 -19.49 0.23 36.56
CA LEU A 10 -18.04 0.35 36.33
C LEU A 10 -17.49 -0.85 35.55
N ILE A 11 -17.87 -2.08 35.92
CA ILE A 11 -17.41 -3.29 35.23
C ILE A 11 -17.89 -3.31 33.77
N ILE A 12 -19.16 -2.99 33.52
CA ILE A 12 -19.70 -2.93 32.15
C ILE A 12 -18.96 -1.88 31.32
N SER A 13 -18.67 -0.71 31.89
CA SER A 13 -17.89 0.33 31.21
C SER A 13 -16.49 -0.13 30.85
N ILE A 14 -15.79 -0.80 31.77
CA ILE A 14 -14.44 -1.34 31.52
C ILE A 14 -14.49 -2.38 30.40
N ILE A 15 -15.43 -3.33 30.46
CA ILE A 15 -15.61 -4.35 29.42
C ILE A 15 -15.89 -3.70 28.07
N THR A 16 -16.77 -2.69 28.03
CA THR A 16 -17.12 -1.97 26.80
C THR A 16 -15.89 -1.29 26.19
N VAL A 17 -15.04 -0.65 27.01
CA VAL A 17 -13.79 -0.03 26.56
C VAL A 17 -12.82 -1.09 26.01
N LEU A 18 -12.66 -2.22 26.69
CA LEU A 18 -11.79 -3.31 26.23
C LEU A 18 -12.28 -3.92 24.91
N VAL A 19 -13.59 -4.10 24.75
CA VAL A 19 -14.20 -4.57 23.50
C VAL A 19 -13.99 -3.55 22.38
N ALA A 20 -14.25 -2.27 22.62
CA ALA A 20 -14.02 -1.22 21.63
C ALA A 20 -12.54 -1.13 21.22
N PHE A 21 -11.63 -1.24 22.19
CA PHE A 21 -10.18 -1.27 21.95
C PHE A 21 -9.77 -2.50 21.13
N GLY A 22 -10.32 -3.68 21.44
CA GLY A 22 -10.12 -4.90 20.67
C GLY A 22 -10.60 -4.74 19.23
N ILE A 23 -11.84 -4.27 19.03
CA ILE A 23 -12.40 -4.02 17.70
C ILE A 23 -11.50 -3.07 16.89
N TYR A 24 -11.05 -1.98 17.52
CA TYR A 24 -10.17 -1.03 16.86
C TYR A 24 -8.86 -1.69 16.42
N ASN A 25 -8.13 -2.35 17.31
CA ASN A 25 -6.81 -2.87 16.99
C ASN A 25 -6.82 -4.08 16.06
N PHE A 26 -7.85 -4.93 16.12
CA PHE A 26 -7.92 -6.12 15.28
C PHE A 26 -8.55 -5.86 13.90
N PHE A 27 -9.46 -4.88 13.77
CA PHE A 27 -10.23 -4.69 12.54
C PHE A 27 -10.11 -3.29 11.91
N LEU A 28 -9.75 -2.25 12.66
CA LEU A 28 -9.75 -0.87 12.15
C LEU A 28 -8.35 -0.25 12.07
N ALA A 29 -7.41 -0.72 12.89
CA ALA A 29 -6.07 -0.16 12.95
C ALA A 29 -5.33 -0.47 11.66
N LYS A 30 -4.99 0.61 10.94
CA LYS A 30 -4.23 0.50 9.71
C LYS A 30 -2.79 0.13 10.01
N LYS A 31 -2.31 -0.93 9.36
CA LYS A 31 -0.93 -1.39 9.49
C LYS A 31 0.02 -0.42 8.78
N ASN A 32 1.13 -0.11 9.45
CA ASN A 32 2.19 0.76 8.96
C ASN A 32 3.46 -0.07 8.80
N TYR A 33 3.83 -0.34 7.55
CA TYR A 33 4.99 -1.16 7.21
C TYR A 33 5.47 -0.79 5.81
N TYR A 34 6.71 -1.18 5.52
CA TYR A 34 7.36 -1.00 4.24
C TYR A 34 7.52 -2.35 3.57
N LEU A 35 7.40 -2.37 2.25
CA LEU A 35 7.68 -3.57 1.45
C LEU A 35 8.90 -3.34 0.57
N VAL A 36 9.68 -4.39 0.38
CA VAL A 36 10.49 -4.56 -0.83
C VAL A 36 9.74 -5.53 -1.73
N ASP A 37 9.66 -5.20 -3.02
CA ASP A 37 9.00 -6.04 -4.02
C ASP A 37 9.91 -6.35 -5.21
N ASN A 38 9.75 -7.56 -5.74
CA ASN A 38 10.35 -8.02 -6.97
C ASN A 38 9.28 -8.64 -7.89
N PRO A 39 8.74 -7.88 -8.84
CA PRO A 39 7.71 -8.36 -9.75
C PRO A 39 8.30 -9.11 -10.96
N THR A 40 9.64 -9.22 -11.06
CA THR A 40 10.31 -9.92 -12.17
C THR A 40 10.48 -11.41 -11.88
N GLU A 41 11.03 -12.17 -12.82
CA GLU A 41 11.45 -13.56 -12.62
C GLU A 41 12.89 -13.68 -12.05
N LYS A 42 13.63 -12.57 -11.96
CA LYS A 42 15.04 -12.56 -11.57
C LYS A 42 15.17 -12.70 -10.05
N THR A 43 16.31 -13.18 -9.60
CA THR A 43 16.70 -13.14 -8.18
C THR A 43 17.62 -11.96 -7.93
N TYR A 44 17.38 -11.25 -6.84
CA TYR A 44 18.24 -10.16 -6.37
C TYR A 44 18.73 -10.43 -4.95
N TYR A 45 19.88 -9.86 -4.63
CA TYR A 45 20.36 -9.73 -3.26
C TYR A 45 20.41 -8.26 -2.90
N PHE A 46 20.13 -7.91 -1.65
CA PHE A 46 20.22 -6.51 -1.24
C PHE A 46 20.47 -6.33 0.24
N ASN A 47 21.02 -5.19 0.60
CA ASN A 47 21.26 -4.76 1.97
C ASN A 47 20.66 -3.37 2.14
N ILE A 48 19.91 -3.14 3.22
CA ILE A 48 19.38 -1.83 3.57
C ILE A 48 20.14 -1.31 4.79
N ASN A 49 20.54 -0.04 4.78
CA ASN A 49 21.21 0.64 5.90
C ASN A 49 22.47 -0.11 6.38
N ASN A 50 23.28 -0.63 5.44
CA ASN A 50 24.40 -1.55 5.67
C ASN A 50 24.08 -2.75 6.60
N GLY A 51 22.81 -3.17 6.66
CA GLY A 51 22.37 -4.35 7.40
C GLY A 51 22.69 -5.66 6.69
N GLU A 52 22.08 -6.75 7.17
CA GLU A 52 22.22 -8.09 6.60
C GLU A 52 21.78 -8.14 5.13
N GLN A 53 22.49 -8.94 4.33
CA GLN A 53 22.12 -9.19 2.95
C GLN A 53 20.91 -10.13 2.89
N LYS A 54 19.81 -9.65 2.31
CA LYS A 54 18.61 -10.43 2.04
C LYS A 54 18.59 -10.90 0.59
N THR A 55 17.89 -12.00 0.34
CA THR A 55 17.64 -12.54 -1.00
C THR A 55 16.15 -12.39 -1.30
N ILE A 56 15.81 -12.01 -2.53
CA ILE A 56 14.44 -11.94 -3.01
C ILE A 56 14.36 -12.56 -4.40
N THR A 57 13.58 -13.63 -4.52
CA THR A 57 13.38 -14.32 -5.80
C THR A 57 12.26 -13.65 -6.58
N GLY A 58 12.03 -14.11 -7.81
CA GLY A 58 10.98 -13.57 -8.65
C GLY A 58 9.58 -13.70 -8.04
N GLY A 59 8.76 -12.68 -8.23
CA GLY A 59 7.38 -12.58 -7.72
C GLY A 59 7.24 -12.37 -6.21
N GLN A 60 8.34 -12.37 -5.46
CA GLN A 60 8.31 -12.23 -4.00
C GLN A 60 8.21 -10.77 -3.55
N GLN A 61 7.62 -10.61 -2.38
CA GLN A 61 7.63 -9.38 -1.59
C GLN A 61 7.79 -9.73 -0.12
N PHE A 62 8.41 -8.83 0.65
CA PHE A 62 8.46 -8.98 2.10
C PHE A 62 8.60 -7.65 2.82
N GLN A 63 8.23 -7.66 4.09
CA GLN A 63 8.35 -6.50 4.95
C GLN A 63 9.81 -6.20 5.28
N VAL A 64 10.13 -4.90 5.28
CA VAL A 64 11.45 -4.41 5.67
C VAL A 64 11.34 -3.27 6.67
N ASP A 65 12.37 -3.17 7.51
CA ASP A 65 12.48 -2.10 8.48
C ASP A 65 13.17 -0.89 7.85
N LEU A 66 12.41 0.18 7.66
CA LEU A 66 12.92 1.48 7.24
C LEU A 66 12.70 2.51 8.34
N LYS A 67 13.64 3.46 8.45
CA LYS A 67 13.52 4.60 9.36
C LYS A 67 13.00 5.82 8.60
N LYS A 68 12.24 6.70 9.25
CA LYS A 68 11.95 8.00 8.65
C LYS A 68 13.26 8.77 8.40
N GLY A 69 13.29 9.52 7.31
CA GLY A 69 14.49 10.22 6.87
C GLY A 69 15.30 9.39 5.88
N LYS A 70 16.62 9.59 5.88
CA LYS A 70 17.52 8.98 4.90
C LYS A 70 17.74 7.50 5.20
N ASN A 71 17.60 6.67 4.17
CA ASN A 71 18.01 5.27 4.17
C ASN A 71 18.92 5.02 2.97
N ASP A 72 19.73 3.97 3.05
CA ASP A 72 20.57 3.48 1.95
C ASP A 72 20.21 2.04 1.58
N ILE A 73 20.47 1.67 0.33
CA ILE A 73 20.29 0.32 -0.18
C ILE A 73 21.36 0.00 -1.23
N LYS A 74 21.91 -1.21 -1.12
CA LYS A 74 22.74 -1.84 -2.15
C LYS A 74 21.99 -3.01 -2.74
N VAL A 75 21.92 -3.10 -4.06
CA VAL A 75 21.23 -4.19 -4.77
C VAL A 75 22.20 -4.86 -5.73
N PHE A 76 22.16 -6.19 -5.74
CA PHE A 76 22.99 -7.07 -6.54
C PHE A 76 22.12 -8.00 -7.40
N ASP A 77 22.63 -8.44 -8.53
CA ASP A 77 21.97 -9.43 -9.40
C ASP A 77 22.10 -10.87 -8.86
N GLY A 78 21.54 -11.83 -9.60
CA GLY A 78 21.59 -13.25 -9.25
C GLY A 78 23.00 -13.83 -9.13
N GLN A 79 24.00 -13.20 -9.76
CA GLN A 79 25.42 -13.53 -9.70
C GLN A 79 26.17 -12.75 -8.60
N LYS A 80 25.44 -12.00 -7.76
CA LYS A 80 25.97 -11.11 -6.70
C LYS A 80 26.83 -9.97 -7.22
N LYS A 81 26.68 -9.57 -8.49
CA LYS A 81 27.30 -8.36 -9.01
C LYS A 81 26.47 -7.15 -8.61
N LEU A 82 27.14 -6.10 -8.11
CA LEU A 82 26.49 -4.86 -7.71
C LEU A 82 25.78 -4.22 -8.92
N LEU A 83 24.47 -4.00 -8.79
CA LEU A 83 23.66 -3.27 -9.77
C LEU A 83 23.64 -1.79 -9.45
N PHE A 84 23.36 -1.44 -8.19
CA PHE A 84 23.38 -0.07 -7.72
C PHE A 84 23.54 0.03 -6.21
N ASP A 85 24.04 1.19 -5.78
CA ASP A 85 24.11 1.66 -4.39
C ASP A 85 23.44 3.04 -4.35
N SER A 86 22.37 3.18 -3.58
CA SER A 86 21.52 4.37 -3.62
C SER A 86 20.99 4.74 -2.25
N ALA A 87 20.69 6.03 -2.09
CA ALA A 87 20.03 6.57 -0.91
C ALA A 87 18.66 7.16 -1.28
N PHE A 88 17.69 7.01 -0.38
CA PHE A 88 16.34 7.50 -0.56
C PHE A 88 15.77 8.03 0.77
N VAL A 89 14.72 8.85 0.69
CA VAL A 89 14.12 9.51 1.86
C VAL A 89 12.72 8.96 2.09
N VAL A 90 12.51 8.43 3.29
CA VAL A 90 11.23 7.92 3.78
C VAL A 90 10.52 9.04 4.53
N LYS A 91 9.33 9.45 4.07
CA LYS A 91 8.55 10.53 4.69
C LYS A 91 7.41 10.00 5.54
N LYS A 92 6.79 8.91 5.12
CA LYS A 92 5.62 8.30 5.77
C LYS A 92 5.98 6.97 6.43
N ASN A 93 5.08 6.47 7.29
CA ASN A 93 5.26 5.19 8.01
C ASN A 93 4.95 3.95 7.15
N ARG A 94 4.95 4.11 5.83
CA ARG A 94 4.67 3.07 4.85
C ARG A 94 5.29 3.47 3.52
N GLY A 95 5.60 2.47 2.71
CA GLY A 95 6.19 2.71 1.41
C GLY A 95 6.57 1.40 0.72
N LEU A 96 6.96 1.55 -0.54
CA LEU A 96 7.41 0.46 -1.39
C LEU A 96 8.81 0.76 -1.90
N VAL A 97 9.71 -0.20 -1.73
CA VAL A 97 11.03 -0.24 -2.34
C VAL A 97 10.96 -1.13 -3.57
N ASN A 98 11.13 -0.53 -4.74
CA ASN A 98 11.15 -1.18 -6.03
C ASN A 98 12.60 -1.45 -6.43
N ILE A 99 13.13 -2.60 -6.01
CA ILE A 99 14.53 -2.98 -6.26
C ILE A 99 14.79 -3.32 -7.73
N ALA A 100 13.76 -3.71 -8.48
CA ALA A 100 13.86 -4.10 -9.87
C ALA A 100 13.69 -2.92 -10.84
N HIS A 101 13.31 -1.73 -10.34
CA HIS A 101 12.97 -0.55 -11.14
C HIS A 101 11.86 -0.81 -12.19
N GLU A 102 10.97 -1.76 -11.89
CA GLU A 102 9.85 -2.12 -12.74
C GLU A 102 8.71 -1.10 -12.64
N ASP A 103 7.77 -1.18 -13.58
CA ASP A 103 6.61 -0.30 -13.60
C ASP A 103 5.53 -0.73 -12.60
N TYR A 104 5.14 0.23 -11.76
CA TYR A 104 3.98 0.18 -10.89
C TYR A 104 3.01 1.29 -11.24
N TYR A 105 1.77 1.12 -10.84
CA TYR A 105 0.71 2.10 -11.05
C TYR A 105 0.01 2.39 -9.73
N ILE A 106 -0.07 3.68 -9.40
CA ILE A 106 -0.85 4.17 -8.27
C ILE A 106 -2.21 4.61 -8.81
N ASN A 107 -3.25 3.87 -8.47
CA ASN A 107 -4.62 4.16 -8.86
C ASN A 107 -5.38 4.80 -7.70
N GLU A 108 -6.33 5.69 -8.01
CA GLU A 108 -7.21 6.33 -7.02
C GLU A 108 -8.62 5.76 -7.13
N GLN A 109 -9.23 5.39 -6.01
CA GLN A 109 -10.62 4.93 -5.95
C GLN A 109 -11.47 5.91 -5.16
N PHE A 110 -12.66 6.22 -5.67
CA PHE A 110 -13.60 7.14 -5.03
C PHE A 110 -14.67 6.41 -4.22
N TYR A 111 -15.01 7.03 -3.09
CA TYR A 111 -16.01 6.60 -2.13
C TYR A 111 -16.96 7.76 -1.84
N GLY A 112 -18.26 7.48 -1.71
CA GLY A 112 -19.27 8.51 -1.53
C GLY A 112 -20.68 7.98 -1.70
N TYR A 113 -21.62 8.47 -0.90
CA TYR A 113 -23.05 8.24 -1.16
C TYR A 113 -23.54 9.16 -2.29
N GLY A 114 -24.32 8.66 -3.24
CA GLY A 114 -24.83 9.44 -4.38
C GLY A 114 -23.77 9.87 -5.40
N LEU A 115 -22.60 9.23 -5.39
CA LEU A 115 -21.48 9.58 -6.27
C LEU A 115 -21.68 9.07 -7.70
N ASN A 116 -21.63 9.96 -8.68
CA ASN A 116 -21.45 9.55 -10.07
C ASN A 116 -19.94 9.32 -10.34
N LYS A 117 -19.49 8.10 -10.03
CA LYS A 117 -18.09 7.64 -10.23
C LYS A 117 -17.64 7.88 -11.66
N ASP A 118 -18.46 7.51 -12.63
CA ASP A 118 -18.13 7.57 -14.05
C ASP A 118 -17.88 9.01 -14.49
N SER A 119 -18.66 9.96 -13.97
CA SER A 119 -18.45 11.39 -14.25
C SER A 119 -17.11 11.90 -13.69
N LEU A 120 -16.74 11.48 -12.48
CA LEU A 120 -15.45 11.86 -11.87
C LEU A 120 -14.26 11.23 -12.59
N ILE A 121 -14.44 10.03 -13.11
CA ILE A 121 -13.43 9.31 -13.88
C ILE A 121 -13.29 9.91 -15.29
N ALA A 122 -14.40 10.28 -15.94
CA ALA A 122 -14.43 10.77 -17.32
C ALA A 122 -13.77 12.14 -17.50
N VAL A 123 -13.83 13.01 -16.50
CA VAL A 123 -13.18 14.34 -16.54
C VAL A 123 -11.69 14.29 -16.29
N ARG A 124 -11.16 13.13 -15.88
CA ARG A 124 -9.73 12.95 -15.59
C ARG A 124 -8.96 12.62 -16.85
N LYS A 125 -7.67 12.95 -16.82
CA LYS A 125 -6.74 12.55 -17.87
C LYS A 125 -6.69 11.02 -17.96
N GLN A 126 -6.31 10.55 -19.14
CA GLN A 126 -6.05 9.14 -19.35
C GLN A 126 -4.55 8.91 -19.27
N THR A 127 -4.16 7.73 -18.79
CA THR A 127 -2.77 7.30 -18.80
C THR A 127 -2.61 6.25 -19.89
N THR A 128 -1.62 6.44 -20.76
CA THR A 128 -1.25 5.43 -21.75
C THR A 128 -0.35 4.38 -21.12
N ILE A 129 -0.77 3.11 -21.17
CA ILE A 129 0.03 1.96 -20.76
C ILE A 129 0.06 0.99 -21.93
N ASP A 130 1.25 0.68 -22.45
CA ASP A 130 1.45 -0.21 -23.61
C ASP A 130 0.58 0.15 -24.83
N GLY A 131 0.45 1.45 -25.12
CA GLY A 131 -0.34 1.94 -26.24
C GLY A 131 -1.86 1.93 -26.04
N LYS A 132 -2.35 1.50 -24.88
CA LYS A 132 -3.79 1.54 -24.52
C LYS A 132 -4.06 2.65 -23.52
N LEU A 133 -5.21 3.31 -23.66
CA LEU A 133 -5.65 4.38 -22.77
C LEU A 133 -6.41 3.81 -21.57
N TYR A 134 -5.99 4.18 -20.37
CA TYR A 134 -6.65 3.80 -19.11
C TYR A 134 -7.23 5.06 -18.46
N VAL A 135 -8.52 4.99 -18.10
CA VAL A 135 -9.22 6.09 -17.45
C VAL A 135 -8.75 6.29 -16.01
N ASN A 136 -9.19 7.38 -15.38
CA ASN A 136 -8.92 7.69 -13.97
C ASN A 136 -7.45 8.00 -13.62
N SER A 137 -6.62 8.36 -14.61
CA SER A 137 -5.24 8.84 -14.44
C SER A 137 -4.33 8.00 -13.51
N PRO A 138 -4.17 6.67 -13.67
CA PRO A 138 -3.23 5.93 -12.85
C PRO A 138 -1.82 6.51 -13.02
N VAL A 139 -1.11 6.75 -11.92
CA VAL A 139 0.21 7.39 -11.91
C VAL A 139 1.30 6.32 -12.00
N ARG A 140 2.11 6.36 -13.06
CA ARG A 140 3.25 5.45 -13.24
C ARG A 140 4.37 5.77 -12.24
N PHE A 141 4.93 4.72 -11.64
CA PHE A 141 6.09 4.78 -10.76
C PHE A 141 7.08 3.67 -11.13
N ASN A 142 8.36 4.03 -11.31
CA ASN A 142 9.46 3.09 -11.58
C ASN A 142 10.77 3.45 -10.86
N LYS A 143 10.71 4.40 -9.91
CA LYS A 143 11.88 4.81 -9.13
C LYS A 143 12.12 3.80 -8.01
N LEU A 144 13.21 3.96 -7.27
CA LEU A 144 13.59 3.06 -6.19
C LEU A 144 12.57 3.03 -5.04
N TYR A 145 11.98 4.17 -4.68
CA TYR A 145 11.12 4.28 -3.50
C TYR A 145 9.93 5.22 -3.72
N THR A 146 8.76 4.83 -3.20
CA THR A 146 7.59 5.70 -3.09
C THR A 146 6.81 5.44 -1.81
N ASP A 147 6.20 6.50 -1.30
CA ASP A 147 5.18 6.45 -0.24
C ASP A 147 3.89 7.20 -0.62
N ASP A 148 3.68 7.46 -1.92
CA ASP A 148 2.55 8.25 -2.43
C ASP A 148 1.26 7.45 -2.66
N PHE A 149 1.03 6.43 -1.84
CA PHE A 149 -0.16 5.59 -1.88
C PHE A 149 -0.79 5.38 -0.50
N TYR A 150 -2.10 5.13 -0.48
CA TYR A 150 -2.83 4.77 0.74
C TYR A 150 -2.81 3.27 1.01
N TYR A 151 -2.97 2.38 0.05
CA TYR A 151 -2.91 0.92 0.23
C TYR A 151 -1.67 0.33 -0.48
N ASN A 152 -0.98 -0.59 0.18
CA ASN A 152 0.20 -1.27 -0.32
C ASN A 152 -0.17 -2.43 -1.26
N LEU A 153 0.83 -3.11 -1.83
CA LEU A 153 0.63 -4.19 -2.80
C LEU A 153 -0.21 -5.35 -2.23
N ASP A 154 -0.01 -5.69 -0.95
CA ASP A 154 -0.71 -6.74 -0.20
C ASP A 154 -1.99 -6.28 0.51
N GLU A 155 -2.45 -5.06 0.28
CA GLU A 155 -3.66 -4.53 0.91
C GLU A 155 -4.76 -4.33 -0.13
N ASP A 156 -5.98 -4.73 0.18
CA ASP A 156 -7.13 -4.43 -0.66
C ASP A 156 -7.72 -3.06 -0.38
N TYR A 157 -8.39 -2.50 -1.38
CA TYR A 157 -9.27 -1.36 -1.18
C TYR A 157 -10.38 -1.75 -0.21
N ASP A 158 -10.74 -0.85 0.70
CA ASP A 158 -11.93 -1.04 1.52
C ASP A 158 -13.16 -1.18 0.61
N ALA A 159 -14.02 -2.17 0.87
CA ALA A 159 -15.27 -2.33 0.15
C ALA A 159 -16.26 -1.19 0.47
N VAL A 160 -16.25 -0.71 1.72
CA VAL A 160 -17.10 0.37 2.22
C VAL A 160 -16.31 1.26 3.16
N VAL A 161 -16.37 2.58 2.95
CA VAL A 161 -15.81 3.58 3.87
C VAL A 161 -16.92 4.07 4.79
N LYS A 162 -16.69 4.08 6.10
CA LYS A 162 -17.74 4.22 7.14
C LYS A 162 -18.33 5.63 7.30
N ASN A 163 -17.83 6.65 6.58
CA ASN A 163 -18.20 8.04 6.85
C ASN A 163 -18.17 8.92 5.59
N ILE A 164 -19.16 8.79 4.72
CA ILE A 164 -19.17 9.44 3.39
C ILE A 164 -20.37 10.37 3.21
N GLN A 165 -20.43 11.42 4.04
CA GLN A 165 -21.23 12.62 3.72
C GLN A 165 -20.60 13.44 2.58
N LYS A 166 -19.31 13.24 2.30
CA LYS A 166 -18.53 13.90 1.24
C LYS A 166 -17.80 12.86 0.41
N VAL A 167 -17.47 13.20 -0.83
CA VAL A 167 -16.63 12.38 -1.69
C VAL A 167 -15.24 12.22 -1.06
N GLU A 168 -14.85 10.99 -0.78
CA GLU A 168 -13.48 10.64 -0.39
C GLU A 168 -12.79 9.85 -1.49
N SER A 169 -11.47 9.86 -1.48
CA SER A 169 -10.68 9.02 -2.36
C SER A 169 -9.50 8.40 -1.62
N ARG A 170 -9.09 7.22 -2.07
CA ARG A 170 -7.92 6.50 -1.55
C ARG A 170 -7.11 5.95 -2.70
N THR A 171 -5.80 5.93 -2.57
CA THR A 171 -4.90 5.40 -3.60
C THR A 171 -4.37 4.02 -3.23
N LYS A 172 -4.17 3.13 -4.20
CA LYS A 172 -3.48 1.83 -4.02
C LYS A 172 -2.38 1.72 -5.06
N ILE A 173 -1.23 1.20 -4.65
CA ILE A 173 -0.15 0.84 -5.57
C ILE A 173 -0.34 -0.58 -6.08
N PHE A 174 -0.04 -0.81 -7.35
CA PHE A 174 -0.16 -2.09 -8.04
C PHE A 174 1.10 -2.36 -8.84
N ARG A 175 1.51 -3.63 -8.93
CA ARG A 175 2.38 -4.07 -10.02
C ARG A 175 1.65 -3.86 -11.34
N LYS A 176 2.36 -3.63 -12.45
CA LYS A 176 1.73 -3.41 -13.76
C LYS A 176 0.69 -4.48 -14.11
N ALA A 177 1.03 -5.76 -14.04
CA ALA A 177 0.12 -6.85 -14.39
C ALA A 177 -1.15 -6.85 -13.51
N ASP A 178 -0.99 -6.64 -12.21
CA ASP A 178 -2.10 -6.60 -11.25
C ASP A 178 -3.02 -5.40 -11.50
N PHE A 179 -2.46 -4.24 -11.85
CA PHE A 179 -3.26 -3.08 -12.24
C PHE A 179 -4.12 -3.38 -13.47
N LEU A 180 -3.54 -4.03 -14.48
CA LEU A 180 -4.27 -4.37 -15.70
C LEU A 180 -5.41 -5.36 -15.44
N ASN A 181 -5.22 -6.32 -14.54
CA ASN A 181 -6.26 -7.25 -14.12
C ASN A 181 -7.35 -6.54 -13.31
N TYR A 182 -6.96 -5.76 -12.29
CA TYR A 182 -7.88 -4.93 -11.52
C TYR A 182 -8.72 -4.02 -12.42
N TYR A 183 -8.10 -3.37 -13.41
CA TYR A 183 -8.79 -2.45 -14.30
C TYR A 183 -9.88 -3.16 -15.13
N LYS A 184 -9.57 -4.35 -15.67
CA LYS A 184 -10.55 -5.16 -16.43
C LYS A 184 -11.75 -5.55 -15.57
N GLU A 185 -11.49 -6.00 -14.34
CA GLU A 185 -12.54 -6.47 -13.42
C GLU A 185 -13.40 -5.32 -12.87
N TYR A 186 -12.75 -4.20 -12.51
CA TYR A 186 -13.41 -3.08 -11.85
C TYR A 186 -14.19 -2.20 -12.84
N TYR A 187 -13.60 -1.86 -13.98
CA TYR A 187 -14.23 -0.94 -14.94
C TYR A 187 -15.15 -1.64 -15.95
N LYS A 188 -15.11 -2.98 -16.05
CA LYS A 188 -16.02 -3.80 -16.88
C LYS A 188 -16.34 -3.21 -18.26
N PHE A 189 -15.32 -2.74 -18.98
CA PHE A 189 -15.46 -2.40 -20.39
C PHE A 189 -15.58 -3.65 -21.25
#